data_AF-A0AAV4RT71-F1
#
_entry.id   AF-A0AAV4RT71-F1
#
_cell.length_a   1.000
_cell.length_b   1.000
_cell.length_c   1.000
_cell.angle_alpha   90.00
_cell.angle_beta   90.00
_cell.angle_gamma   90.00
#
_symmetry.space_group_name_H-M   'P 1'
#
loop_
_entity.id
_entity.type
_entity.pdbx_description
1 polymer ?
#
loop_
_entity_poly.entity_id
_entity_poly.type
_entity_poly.pdbx_seq_one_letter_code
_entity_poly.pdbx_strand_id
1 'polypeptide(L)'
;MSRNSEYLGRHVSREQHAASCVSMEAYVACAWGTYHVGLVFICFGVVNAVMSFFAGRLVKYVSTLTIVFVAAAGNLCVCVVLYLWEPSGDRPLVFFVLAGVWGLSDAVWQTQLNSFYGALFRSEEEAAYSNYRLWESVGFAMAFGYSTFLCVVSKLSILILFLFVGIVGYTAVEIRFQSGQTFLRHFKNLTLK
;
A
#
# COMPACT_ATOMS: atom_id res chain seq x y z
N MET A 1 33.32 1.57 30.78
CA MET A 1 32.85 1.08 29.46
C MET A 1 31.33 0.93 29.36
N SER A 2 30.63 0.40 30.37
CA SER A 2 29.15 0.25 30.34
C SER A 2 28.37 1.58 30.23
N ARG A 3 28.84 2.65 30.90
CA ARG A 3 28.18 3.97 30.83
C ARG A 3 28.15 4.55 29.40
N ASN A 4 29.23 4.43 28.63
CA ASN A 4 29.24 4.89 27.23
C ASN A 4 28.30 4.07 26.32
N SER A 5 28.12 2.77 26.56
CA SER A 5 27.18 1.93 25.81
C SER A 5 25.72 2.29 26.12
N GLU A 6 25.40 2.61 27.37
CA GLU A 6 24.06 3.09 27.77
C GLU A 6 23.74 4.50 27.25
N TYR A 7 24.74 5.39 27.22
CA TYR A 7 24.58 6.74 26.64
C TYR A 7 24.48 6.69 25.11
N LEU A 8 25.26 5.84 24.44
CA LEU A 8 25.09 5.56 23.00
C LEU A 8 23.70 4.97 22.74
N GLY A 9 23.27 4.00 23.55
CA GLY A 9 21.92 3.42 23.46
C GLY A 9 20.82 4.46 23.62
N ARG A 10 20.90 5.35 24.62
CA ARG A 10 19.92 6.43 24.84
C ARG A 10 19.93 7.54 23.80
N HIS A 11 21.07 7.79 23.15
CA HIS A 11 21.17 8.73 22.03
C HIS A 11 20.63 8.10 20.74
N VAL A 12 21.03 6.86 20.44
CA VAL A 12 20.51 6.06 19.33
C VAL A 12 18.99 5.90 19.46
N SER A 13 18.43 5.57 20.63
CA SER A 13 16.97 5.50 20.83
C SER A 13 16.27 6.84 20.54
N ARG A 14 16.83 7.97 20.96
CA ARG A 14 16.24 9.31 20.70
C ARG A 14 16.31 9.71 19.22
N GLU A 15 17.42 9.40 18.56
CA GLU A 15 17.57 9.57 17.11
C GLU A 15 16.69 8.58 16.33
N GLN A 16 16.52 7.34 16.81
CA GLN A 16 15.58 6.35 16.27
C GLN A 16 14.15 6.88 16.34
N HIS A 17 13.72 7.43 17.47
CA HIS A 17 12.35 7.99 17.61
C HIS A 17 12.13 9.21 16.69
N ALA A 18 13.14 10.07 16.53
CA ALA A 18 13.07 11.23 15.64
C ALA A 18 13.16 10.85 14.14
N ALA A 19 14.04 9.92 13.77
CA ALA A 19 14.18 9.41 12.41
C ALA A 19 12.99 8.53 12.01
N SER A 20 12.42 7.79 12.97
CA SER A 20 11.17 7.08 12.80
C SER A 20 10.09 8.07 12.35
N CYS A 21 10.04 9.30 12.87
CA CYS A 21 9.06 10.29 12.42
C CYS A 21 9.09 10.59 10.92
N VAL A 22 10.20 10.36 10.22
CA VAL A 22 10.41 10.92 8.88
C VAL A 22 9.81 10.06 7.76
N SER A 23 10.02 8.74 7.66
CA SER A 23 9.42 7.86 6.61
C SER A 23 10.16 6.50 6.58
N MET A 24 9.69 5.51 5.81
CA MET A 24 10.39 4.20 5.68
C MET A 24 11.83 4.35 5.18
N GLU A 25 12.10 5.31 4.29
CA GLU A 25 13.46 5.68 3.87
C GLU A 25 14.32 6.14 5.05
N ALA A 26 13.75 6.90 5.98
CA ALA A 26 14.47 7.37 7.16
C ALA A 26 14.70 6.24 8.17
N TYR A 27 13.76 5.29 8.27
CA TYR A 27 13.95 4.04 9.02
C TYR A 27 15.17 3.25 8.50
N VAL A 28 15.27 3.05 7.18
CA VAL A 28 16.41 2.32 6.58
C VAL A 28 17.70 3.13 6.72
N ALA A 29 17.65 4.44 6.47
CA ALA A 29 18.79 5.33 6.59
C ALA A 29 19.37 5.37 8.01
N CYS A 30 18.51 5.39 9.03
CA CYS A 30 18.91 5.45 10.44
C CYS A 30 19.46 4.13 10.95
N ALA A 31 18.83 2.99 10.58
CA ALA A 31 19.23 1.69 11.13
C ALA A 31 20.38 1.02 10.37
N TRP A 32 20.48 1.25 9.06
CA TRP A 32 21.43 0.52 8.21
C TRP A 32 22.25 1.42 7.27
N GLY A 33 21.87 2.69 7.12
CA GLY A 33 22.61 3.69 6.35
C GLY A 33 21.90 4.13 5.07
N THR A 34 22.12 5.39 4.70
CA THR A 34 21.46 6.05 3.54
C THR A 34 21.75 5.38 2.20
N TYR A 35 22.93 4.76 2.04
CA TYR A 35 23.32 4.07 0.81
C TYR A 35 22.42 2.84 0.51
N HIS A 36 21.87 2.19 1.53
CA HIS A 36 21.04 0.99 1.38
C HIS A 36 19.58 1.29 1.10
N VAL A 37 19.13 2.54 1.28
CA VAL A 37 17.75 2.97 1.00
C VAL A 37 17.37 2.63 -0.43
N GLY A 38 18.22 3.00 -1.40
CA GLY A 38 17.99 2.69 -2.81
C GLY A 38 17.86 1.19 -3.08
N LEU A 39 18.65 0.34 -2.41
CA LEU A 39 18.59 -1.12 -2.58
C LEU A 39 17.23 -1.68 -2.18
N VAL A 40 16.67 -1.19 -1.07
CA VAL A 40 15.35 -1.61 -0.57
C VAL A 40 14.25 -1.17 -1.54
N PHE A 41 14.32 0.04 -2.07
CA PHE A 41 13.35 0.52 -3.07
C PHE A 41 13.47 -0.20 -4.43
N ILE A 42 14.66 -0.66 -4.82
CA ILE A 42 14.82 -1.52 -6.00
C ILE A 42 14.09 -2.85 -5.78
N CYS A 43 14.21 -3.46 -4.60
CA CYS A 43 13.47 -4.68 -4.26
C CYS A 43 11.96 -4.46 -4.33
N PHE A 44 11.45 -3.37 -3.75
CA PHE A 44 10.06 -2.94 -3.91
C PHE A 44 9.65 -2.87 -5.38
N GLY A 45 10.44 -2.19 -6.22
CA GLY A 45 10.16 -2.02 -7.65
C GLY A 45 10.14 -3.33 -8.44
N VAL A 46 11.10 -4.24 -8.18
CA VAL A 46 11.17 -5.56 -8.83
C VAL A 46 9.95 -6.40 -8.45
N VAL A 47 9.61 -6.48 -7.16
CA VAL A 47 8.45 -7.24 -6.70
C VAL A 47 7.16 -6.65 -7.29
N ASN A 48 7.04 -5.32 -7.30
CA ASN A 48 5.90 -4.62 -7.88
C ASN A 48 5.73 -4.95 -9.38
N ALA A 49 6.82 -4.92 -10.16
CA ALA A 49 6.79 -5.24 -11.59
C ALA A 49 6.41 -6.71 -11.86
N VAL A 50 7.03 -7.64 -11.14
CA VAL A 50 6.71 -9.08 -11.24
C VAL A 50 5.25 -9.33 -10.88
N MET A 51 4.79 -8.77 -9.77
CA MET A 51 3.41 -8.97 -9.31
C MET A 51 2.40 -8.33 -10.26
N SER A 52 2.69 -7.17 -10.85
CA SER A 52 1.82 -6.52 -11.84
C SER A 52 1.58 -7.41 -13.06
N PHE A 53 2.63 -8.12 -13.52
CA PHE A 53 2.50 -9.09 -14.62
C PHE A 53 1.57 -10.26 -14.25
N PHE A 54 1.69 -10.80 -13.04
CA PHE A 54 0.86 -11.91 -12.56
C PHE A 54 -0.56 -11.49 -12.20
N ALA A 55 -0.76 -10.31 -11.62
CA ALA A 55 -2.05 -9.82 -11.17
C ALA A 55 -3.07 -9.78 -12.32
N GLY A 56 -2.65 -9.36 -13.52
CA GLY A 56 -3.52 -9.36 -14.70
C GLY A 56 -3.98 -10.76 -15.15
N ARG A 57 -3.19 -11.81 -14.87
CA ARG A 57 -3.58 -13.21 -15.11
C ARG A 57 -4.43 -13.77 -13.97
N LEU A 58 -4.16 -13.34 -12.73
CA LEU A 58 -4.76 -13.87 -11.52
C LEU A 58 -6.25 -13.53 -11.37
N VAL A 59 -6.69 -12.39 -11.93
CA VAL A 59 -8.12 -11.97 -11.96
C VAL A 59 -9.02 -13.00 -12.65
N LYS A 60 -8.47 -13.87 -13.52
CA LYS A 60 -9.25 -14.93 -14.18
C LYS A 60 -9.59 -16.10 -13.27
N TYR A 61 -8.83 -16.29 -12.18
CA TYR A 61 -8.91 -17.47 -11.32
C TYR A 61 -9.44 -17.16 -9.92
N VAL A 62 -9.24 -15.93 -9.43
CA VAL A 62 -9.58 -15.52 -8.07
C VAL A 62 -10.54 -14.34 -8.10
N SER A 63 -11.48 -14.28 -7.16
CA SER A 63 -12.40 -13.15 -7.05
C SER A 63 -11.64 -11.85 -6.74
N THR A 64 -12.05 -10.76 -7.39
CA THR A 64 -11.41 -9.44 -7.24
C THR A 64 -11.37 -8.97 -5.78
N LEU A 65 -12.47 -9.20 -5.05
CA LEU A 65 -12.56 -8.88 -3.61
C LEU A 65 -11.50 -9.63 -2.80
N THR A 66 -11.32 -10.93 -3.01
CA THR A 66 -10.31 -11.71 -2.27
C THR A 66 -8.91 -11.16 -2.51
N ILE A 67 -8.58 -10.81 -3.76
CA ILE A 67 -7.26 -10.27 -4.10
C ILE A 67 -7.03 -8.92 -3.38
N VAL A 68 -8.03 -8.04 -3.36
CA VAL A 68 -7.97 -6.74 -2.68
C VAL A 68 -7.84 -6.90 -1.15
N PHE A 69 -8.57 -7.83 -0.54
CA PHE A 69 -8.45 -8.10 0.90
C PHE A 69 -7.06 -8.63 1.28
N VAL A 70 -6.45 -9.48 0.44
CA VAL A 70 -5.07 -9.95 0.66
C VAL A 70 -4.07 -8.79 0.61
N ALA A 71 -4.23 -7.86 -0.32
CA ALA A 71 -3.38 -6.66 -0.40
C ALA A 71 -3.58 -5.72 0.79
N ALA A 72 -4.81 -5.51 1.26
CA ALA A 72 -5.07 -4.77 2.49
C ALA A 72 -4.43 -5.44 3.72
N ALA A 73 -4.55 -6.76 3.84
CA ALA A 73 -3.94 -7.50 4.93
C ALA A 73 -2.41 -7.40 4.89
N GLY A 74 -1.80 -7.44 3.69
CA GLY A 74 -0.37 -7.21 3.49
C GLY A 74 0.08 -5.83 3.95
N ASN A 75 -0.61 -4.77 3.51
CA ASN A 75 -0.33 -3.40 3.95
C ASN A 75 -0.51 -3.23 5.47
N LEU A 76 -1.58 -3.79 6.05
CA LEU A 76 -1.81 -3.75 7.49
C LEU A 76 -0.71 -4.47 8.26
N CYS A 77 -0.29 -5.65 7.79
CA CYS A 77 0.81 -6.41 8.38
C CYS A 77 2.10 -5.58 8.40
N VAL A 78 2.47 -4.96 7.28
CA VAL A 78 3.65 -4.08 7.22
C VAL A 78 3.51 -2.90 8.18
N CYS A 79 2.33 -2.26 8.25
CA CYS A 79 2.09 -1.15 9.18
C CYS A 79 2.24 -1.59 10.65
N VAL A 80 1.70 -2.76 11.01
CA VAL A 80 1.80 -3.32 12.36
C VAL A 80 3.25 -3.65 12.71
N VAL A 81 4.01 -4.24 11.78
CA VAL A 81 5.43 -4.51 12.00
C VAL A 81 6.21 -3.21 12.15
N LEU A 82 6.00 -2.21 11.31
CA LEU A 82 6.64 -0.89 11.45
C LEU A 82 6.28 -0.18 12.76
N TYR A 83 5.10 -0.45 13.32
CA TYR A 83 4.64 0.10 14.59
C TYR A 83 5.27 -0.61 15.80
N LEU A 84 5.42 -1.93 15.75
CA LEU A 84 5.88 -2.75 16.89
C LEU A 84 7.38 -3.05 16.88
N TRP A 85 8.02 -3.03 15.72
CA TRP A 85 9.41 -3.44 15.56
C TRP A 85 10.36 -2.25 15.63
N GLU A 86 11.29 -2.32 16.58
CA GLU A 86 12.40 -1.38 16.65
C GLU A 86 13.47 -1.76 15.61
N PRO A 87 13.85 -0.83 14.72
CA PRO A 87 14.73 -1.14 13.61
C PRO A 87 16.16 -1.38 14.12
N SER A 88 16.65 -2.60 13.96
CA SER A 88 18.02 -3.01 14.30
C SER A 88 18.85 -3.22 13.03
N GLY A 89 20.04 -2.60 12.94
CA GLY A 89 20.96 -2.76 11.80
C GLY A 89 21.46 -4.19 11.57
N ASP A 90 21.36 -5.05 12.58
CA ASP A 90 21.83 -6.44 12.53
C ASP A 90 20.93 -7.37 11.69
N ARG A 91 19.74 -6.92 11.26
CA ARG A 91 18.75 -7.73 10.54
C ARG A 91 18.25 -7.05 9.26
N PRO A 92 19.12 -6.83 8.26
CA PRO A 92 18.77 -6.13 7.04
C PRO A 92 17.66 -6.79 6.21
N LEU A 93 17.52 -8.12 6.33
CA LEU A 93 16.48 -8.90 5.67
C LEU A 93 15.06 -8.40 5.95
N VAL A 94 14.79 -7.87 7.15
CA VAL A 94 13.45 -7.40 7.53
C VAL A 94 13.02 -6.24 6.63
N PHE A 95 13.93 -5.32 6.30
CA PHE A 95 13.63 -4.19 5.43
C PHE A 95 13.25 -4.63 4.00
N PHE A 96 13.93 -5.63 3.44
CA PHE A 96 13.57 -6.19 2.13
C PHE A 96 12.24 -6.91 2.14
N VAL A 97 11.94 -7.68 3.18
CA VAL A 97 10.65 -8.37 3.30
C VAL A 97 9.51 -7.36 3.40
N LEU A 98 9.64 -6.32 4.24
CA LEU A 98 8.63 -5.27 4.36
C LEU A 98 8.43 -4.52 3.03
N ALA A 99 9.52 -4.16 2.36
CA ALA A 99 9.46 -3.51 1.04
C ALA A 99 8.85 -4.42 -0.03
N GLY A 100 9.15 -5.71 -0.02
CA GLY A 100 8.58 -6.70 -0.93
C GLY A 100 7.07 -6.87 -0.71
N VAL A 101 6.62 -6.99 0.54
CA VAL A 101 5.17 -7.10 0.85
C VAL A 101 4.43 -5.81 0.49
N TRP A 102 5.05 -4.65 0.72
CA TRP A 102 4.49 -3.36 0.30
C TRP A 102 4.37 -3.27 -1.23
N GLY A 103 5.42 -3.67 -1.96
CA GLY A 103 5.42 -3.71 -3.44
C GLY A 103 4.43 -4.69 -4.03
N LEU A 104 4.27 -5.85 -3.40
CA LEU A 104 3.24 -6.82 -3.76
C LEU A 104 1.83 -6.20 -3.63
N SER A 105 1.58 -5.52 -2.50
CA SER A 105 0.28 -4.92 -2.20
C SER A 105 -0.01 -3.74 -3.14
N ASP A 106 0.98 -2.88 -3.40
CA ASP A 106 0.89 -1.75 -4.34
C ASP A 106 0.53 -2.20 -5.76
N ALA A 107 1.22 -3.24 -6.27
CA ALA A 107 0.94 -3.83 -7.57
C ALA A 107 -0.52 -4.28 -7.70
N VAL A 108 -1.04 -4.90 -6.63
CA VAL A 108 -2.42 -5.37 -6.57
C VAL A 108 -3.39 -4.19 -6.59
N TRP A 109 -3.19 -3.18 -5.73
CA TRP A 109 -4.06 -2.01 -5.70
C TRP A 109 -4.12 -1.31 -7.04
N GLN A 110 -2.97 -1.06 -7.66
CA GLN A 110 -2.91 -0.43 -8.97
C GLN A 110 -3.62 -1.29 -10.03
N THR A 111 -3.30 -2.58 -10.13
CA THR A 111 -3.89 -3.43 -11.17
C THR A 111 -5.42 -3.56 -11.01
N GLN A 112 -5.90 -3.75 -9.78
CA GLN A 112 -7.32 -3.95 -9.52
C GLN A 112 -8.13 -2.66 -9.64
N LEU A 113 -7.64 -1.53 -9.14
CA LEU A 113 -8.36 -0.26 -9.25
C LEU A 113 -8.47 0.19 -10.71
N ASN A 114 -7.38 0.11 -11.48
CA ASN A 114 -7.43 0.44 -12.92
C ASN A 114 -8.43 -0.50 -13.62
N SER A 115 -8.34 -1.82 -13.41
CA SER A 115 -9.29 -2.78 -14.02
C SER A 115 -10.75 -2.52 -13.63
N PHE A 116 -11.00 -2.17 -12.37
CA PHE A 116 -12.33 -1.89 -11.86
C PHE A 116 -12.94 -0.61 -12.46
N TYR A 117 -12.17 0.48 -12.53
CA TYR A 117 -12.62 1.72 -13.16
C TYR A 117 -12.93 1.54 -14.65
N GLY A 118 -12.12 0.75 -15.37
CA GLY A 118 -12.40 0.39 -16.76
C GLY A 118 -13.68 -0.44 -16.93
N ALA A 119 -13.99 -1.34 -15.99
CA ALA A 119 -15.23 -2.11 -16.03
C ALA A 119 -16.47 -1.28 -15.66
N LEU A 120 -16.34 -0.35 -14.71
CA LEU A 120 -17.45 0.46 -14.20
C LEU A 120 -17.88 1.56 -15.18
N PHE A 121 -16.92 2.20 -15.85
CA PHE A 121 -17.16 3.35 -16.74
C PHE A 121 -16.80 3.09 -18.20
N ARG A 122 -17.22 1.94 -18.74
CA ARG A 122 -16.91 1.50 -20.12
C ARG A 122 -17.23 2.51 -21.24
N SER A 123 -18.14 3.45 -21.01
CA SER A 123 -18.52 4.48 -22.00
C SER A 123 -17.77 5.80 -21.81
N GLU A 124 -17.20 6.02 -20.63
CA GLU A 124 -16.61 7.30 -20.19
C GLU A 124 -15.27 7.05 -19.50
N GLU A 125 -14.48 6.13 -20.07
CA GLU A 125 -13.24 5.63 -19.45
C GLU A 125 -12.23 6.77 -19.25
N GLU A 126 -12.03 7.62 -20.26
CA GLU A 126 -11.05 8.71 -20.23
C GLU A 126 -11.31 9.71 -19.08
N ALA A 127 -12.57 10.11 -18.88
CA ALA A 127 -12.97 11.02 -17.81
C ALA A 127 -12.81 10.37 -16.43
N ALA A 128 -13.20 9.10 -16.30
CA ALA A 128 -13.10 8.35 -15.05
C ALA A 128 -11.63 8.13 -14.64
N TYR A 129 -10.77 7.72 -15.58
CA TYR A 129 -9.34 7.55 -15.33
C TYR A 129 -8.63 8.88 -15.03
N SER A 130 -8.97 9.95 -15.73
CA SER A 130 -8.41 11.28 -15.47
C SER A 130 -8.72 11.74 -14.04
N ASN A 131 -9.97 11.56 -13.60
CA ASN A 131 -10.37 11.90 -12.23
C ASN A 131 -9.70 10.99 -11.19
N TYR A 132 -9.57 9.69 -11.46
CA TYR A 132 -8.83 8.75 -10.59
C TYR A 132 -7.37 9.21 -10.40
N ARG A 133 -6.65 9.48 -11.48
CA ARG A 133 -5.25 9.92 -11.43
C ARG A 133 -5.07 11.30 -10.77
N LEU A 134 -6.05 12.18 -10.93
CA LEU A 134 -6.06 13.47 -10.22
C LEU A 134 -6.11 13.25 -8.70
N TRP A 135 -7.03 12.43 -8.21
CA TRP A 135 -7.15 12.15 -6.77
C TRP A 135 -5.95 11.40 -6.21
N GLU A 136 -5.39 10.47 -6.97
CA GLU A 136 -4.13 9.80 -6.63
C GLU A 136 -2.99 10.82 -6.47
N SER A 137 -2.84 11.75 -7.41
CA SER A 137 -1.82 12.80 -7.37
C SER A 137 -2.00 13.75 -6.18
N VAL A 138 -3.25 14.12 -5.86
CA VAL A 138 -3.57 14.91 -4.66
C VAL A 138 -3.16 14.16 -3.39
N GLY A 139 -3.38 12.84 -3.34
CA GLY A 139 -2.91 11.97 -2.26
C GLY A 139 -1.38 12.03 -2.07
N PHE A 140 -0.61 11.87 -3.17
CA PHE A 140 0.84 11.99 -3.13
C PHE A 140 1.31 13.39 -2.70
N ALA A 141 0.67 14.45 -3.21
CA ALA A 141 1.00 15.83 -2.85
C ALA A 141 0.76 16.09 -1.36
N MET A 142 -0.38 15.63 -0.81
CA MET A 142 -0.67 15.71 0.62
C MET A 142 0.36 14.94 1.44
N ALA A 143 0.65 13.69 1.06
CA ALA A 143 1.62 12.83 1.75
C ALA A 143 3.02 13.44 1.81
N PHE A 144 3.45 14.05 0.71
CA PHE A 144 4.71 14.78 0.64
C PHE A 144 4.67 16.06 1.51
N GLY A 145 3.57 16.81 1.47
CA GLY A 145 3.41 18.07 2.21
C GLY A 145 3.51 17.91 3.73
N TYR A 146 2.92 16.86 4.31
CA TYR A 146 3.03 16.59 5.76
C TYR A 146 4.21 15.70 6.15
N SER A 147 5.03 15.25 5.18
CA SER A 147 6.11 14.28 5.41
C SER A 147 7.17 14.77 6.40
N THR A 148 7.43 16.07 6.49
CA THR A 148 8.45 16.62 7.40
C THR A 148 7.88 17.01 8.76
N PHE A 149 6.56 17.15 8.89
CA PHE A 149 5.90 17.68 10.09
C PHE A 149 5.26 16.60 10.97
N LEU A 150 4.79 15.50 10.37
CA LEU A 150 4.10 14.43 11.10
C LEU A 150 5.04 13.28 11.46
N CYS A 151 4.92 12.77 12.68
CA CYS A 151 5.56 11.55 13.10
C CYS A 151 4.96 10.29 12.46
N VAL A 152 5.73 9.21 12.41
CA VAL A 152 5.33 7.95 11.75
C VAL A 152 4.12 7.32 12.37
N VAL A 153 3.95 7.43 13.67
CA VAL A 153 2.74 6.93 14.34
C VAL A 153 1.50 7.61 13.75
N SER A 154 1.54 8.93 13.56
CA SER A 154 0.46 9.67 12.92
C SER A 154 0.30 9.30 11.44
N LYS A 155 1.42 9.16 10.69
CA LYS A 155 1.40 8.77 9.28
C LYS A 155 0.80 7.38 9.06
N LEU A 156 1.19 6.40 9.87
CA LEU A 156 0.66 5.03 9.84
C LEU A 156 -0.81 5.01 10.26
N SER A 157 -1.20 5.81 11.26
CA SER A 157 -2.60 5.91 11.67
C SER A 157 -3.49 6.48 10.56
N ILE A 158 -3.03 7.54 9.89
CA ILE A 158 -3.70 8.11 8.71
C ILE A 158 -3.79 7.05 7.61
N LEU A 159 -2.70 6.35 7.31
CA LEU A 159 -2.68 5.33 6.26
C LEU A 159 -3.68 4.20 6.55
N ILE A 160 -3.72 3.67 7.78
CA ILE A 160 -4.66 2.62 8.18
C ILE A 160 -6.10 3.10 8.07
N LEU A 161 -6.38 4.35 8.48
CA LEU A 161 -7.71 4.94 8.35
C LEU A 161 -8.13 5.04 6.88
N PHE A 162 -7.27 5.57 6.01
CA PHE A 162 -7.53 5.67 4.57
C PHE A 162 -7.68 4.30 3.92
N LEU A 163 -6.88 3.31 4.34
CA LEU A 163 -7.00 1.93 3.87
C LEU A 163 -8.36 1.33 4.24
N PHE A 164 -8.82 1.53 5.47
CA PHE A 164 -10.12 1.04 5.93
C PHE A 164 -11.28 1.70 5.17
N VAL A 165 -11.26 3.03 5.05
CA VAL A 165 -12.26 3.78 4.28
C VAL A 165 -12.27 3.33 2.81
N GLY A 166 -11.08 3.13 2.23
CA GLY A 166 -10.91 2.63 0.87
C GLY A 166 -11.50 1.23 0.67
N ILE A 167 -11.23 0.29 1.58
CA ILE A 167 -11.79 -1.08 1.55
C ILE A 167 -13.32 -1.04 1.65
N VAL A 168 -13.87 -0.26 2.58
CA VAL A 168 -15.33 -0.13 2.76
C VAL A 168 -15.97 0.46 1.51
N GLY A 169 -15.39 1.54 0.96
CA GLY A 169 -15.85 2.16 -0.27
C GLY A 169 -15.80 1.21 -1.46
N TYR A 170 -14.67 0.56 -1.68
CA TYR A 170 -14.48 -0.43 -2.74
C TYR A 170 -15.50 -1.56 -2.67
N THR A 171 -15.66 -2.17 -1.48
CA THR A 171 -16.60 -3.27 -1.26
C THR A 171 -18.05 -2.83 -1.51
N ALA A 172 -18.42 -1.63 -1.06
CA ALA A 172 -19.77 -1.10 -1.27
C ALA A 172 -20.09 -0.88 -2.76
N VAL A 173 -19.13 -0.39 -3.55
CA VAL A 173 -19.33 -0.19 -5.00
C VAL A 173 -19.35 -1.55 -5.72
N GLU A 174 -18.45 -2.47 -5.38
CA GLU A 174 -18.41 -3.82 -5.97
C GLU A 174 -19.73 -4.58 -5.75
N ILE A 175 -20.29 -4.55 -4.55
CA ILE A 175 -21.59 -5.19 -4.25
C ILE A 175 -22.71 -4.59 -5.10
N ARG A 176 -22.74 -3.26 -5.25
CA ARG A 176 -23.73 -2.58 -6.11
C ARG A 176 -23.55 -2.97 -7.57
N PHE A 177 -22.31 -3.04 -8.04
CA PHE A 177 -21.98 -3.40 -9.42
C PHE A 177 -22.39 -4.85 -9.74
N GLN A 178 -22.06 -5.80 -8.88
CA GLN A 178 -22.44 -7.21 -9.05
C GLN A 178 -23.96 -7.41 -9.04
N SER A 179 -24.67 -6.68 -8.17
CA SER A 179 -26.14 -6.72 -8.09
C SER A 179 -26.78 -6.26 -9.40
N GLY A 180 -26.28 -5.15 -9.96
CA GLY A 180 -26.75 -4.61 -11.24
C GLY A 180 -26.48 -5.56 -12.41
N GLN A 181 -25.28 -6.15 -12.49
CA GLN A 181 -24.96 -7.12 -13.55
C GLN A 181 -25.81 -8.39 -13.46
N THR A 182 -26.06 -8.88 -12.26
CA THR A 182 -26.88 -10.08 -12.04
C THR A 182 -28.33 -9.84 -12.49
N PHE A 183 -28.89 -8.68 -12.17
CA PHE A 183 -30.22 -8.27 -12.61
C PHE A 183 -30.32 -8.17 -14.14
N LEU A 184 -29.35 -7.52 -14.80
CA LEU A 184 -29.32 -7.41 -16.26
C LEU A 184 -29.19 -8.77 -16.96
N ARG A 185 -28.34 -9.67 -16.43
CA ARG A 185 -28.23 -11.04 -16.96
C ARG A 185 -29.55 -11.80 -16.84
N HIS A 186 -30.23 -11.67 -15.70
CA HIS A 186 -31.53 -12.29 -15.49
C HIS A 186 -32.59 -11.74 -16.45
N PHE A 187 -32.65 -10.42 -16.63
CA PHE A 187 -33.60 -9.78 -17.56
C PHE A 187 -33.34 -10.16 -19.02
N LYS A 188 -32.07 -10.21 -19.44
CA LYS A 188 -31.69 -10.64 -20.79
C LYS A 188 -32.04 -12.11 -21.06
N ASN A 189 -31.97 -12.98 -20.04
CA ASN A 189 -32.41 -14.37 -20.14
C ASN A 189 -33.94 -14.52 -20.18
N LEU A 190 -34.69 -13.56 -19.64
CA LEU A 190 -36.15 -13.52 -19.70
C LEU A 190 -36.68 -13.00 -21.04
N THR A 191 -36.00 -12.02 -21.66
CA THR A 191 -36.40 -11.48 -22.97
C THR A 191 -35.96 -12.34 -24.16
N LEU A 192 -35.04 -13.29 -23.96
CA LEU A 192 -34.58 -14.24 -24.99
C LEU A 192 -35.31 -15.61 -24.94
N LYS A 193 -36.36 -15.75 -24.15
CA LYS A 193 -37.30 -16.88 -24.16
C LYS A 193 -38.64 -16.44 -24.73
#